data_AF-A0A7W7EYH4-F1
#
_entry.id   AF-A0A7W7EYH4-F1
#
_cell.length_a   1.000
_cell.length_b   1.000
_cell.length_c   1.000
_cell.angle_alpha   90.00
_cell.angle_beta   90.00
_cell.angle_gamma   90.00
#
_symmetry.space_group_name_H-M   'P 1'
#
loop_
_entity.id
_entity.type
_entity.pdbx_description
1 polymer ?
#
loop_
_entity_poly.entity_id
_entity_poly.type
_entity_poly.pdbx_seq_one_letter_code
_entity_poly.pdbx_strand_id
1 'polypeptide(L)'
;MPNVERLRGRAGQAQRTRRLARTDGLCERCDGKGRVTLATVVDHIVPLANGGTDEDDNTRNLCDPCHLEVGVEQFGHQVTREGRGVGRNGRPTSPDHPWNQPHRT
;
A
#
# COMPACT_ATOMS: atom_id res chain seq x y z
N MET A 1 7.15 -11.11 -15.34
CA MET A 1 6.71 -9.83 -14.75
C MET A 1 7.62 -8.74 -15.31
N PRO A 2 7.15 -7.81 -16.14
CA PRO A 2 7.98 -6.71 -16.60
C PRO A 2 8.38 -5.84 -15.39
N ASN A 3 9.67 -5.60 -15.23
CA ASN A 3 10.20 -4.71 -14.20
C ASN A 3 9.93 -3.27 -14.62
N VAL A 4 8.87 -2.65 -14.11
CA VAL A 4 8.59 -1.23 -14.34
C VAL A 4 9.65 -0.43 -13.57
N GLU A 5 10.55 0.23 -14.31
CA GLU A 5 11.57 1.09 -13.72
C GLU A 5 10.90 2.27 -12.99
N ARG A 6 11.16 2.37 -11.69
CA ARG A 6 10.56 3.40 -10.83
C ARG A 6 11.47 4.62 -10.77
N LEU A 7 10.91 5.81 -10.97
CA LEU A 7 11.62 7.06 -10.74
C LEU A 7 11.98 7.21 -9.25
N ARG A 8 13.20 7.69 -8.99
CA ARG A 8 13.75 7.87 -7.64
C ARG A 8 14.29 9.29 -7.45
N GLY A 9 14.58 9.64 -6.19
CA GLY A 9 15.18 10.93 -5.83
C GLY A 9 14.31 12.12 -6.25
N ARG A 10 14.97 13.19 -6.71
CA ARG A 10 14.30 14.45 -7.10
C ARG A 10 13.28 14.26 -8.22
N ALA A 11 13.58 13.39 -9.20
CA ALA A 11 12.66 13.10 -10.30
C ALA A 11 11.36 12.46 -9.80
N GLY A 12 11.46 11.49 -8.89
CA GLY A 12 10.29 10.87 -8.25
C GLY A 12 9.52 11.84 -7.35
N GLN A 13 10.20 12.73 -6.64
CA GLN A 13 9.56 13.78 -5.84
C GLN A 13 8.77 14.75 -6.73
N ALA A 14 9.36 15.23 -7.82
CA ALA A 14 8.70 16.11 -8.78
C ALA A 14 7.47 15.44 -9.42
N GLN A 15 7.58 14.15 -9.79
CA GLN A 15 6.46 13.38 -10.31
C GLN A 15 5.31 13.29 -9.28
N ARG A 16 5.62 12.99 -8.01
CA ARG A 16 4.62 12.94 -6.93
C ARG A 16 3.94 14.28 -6.70
N THR A 17 4.71 15.37 -6.63
CA THR A 17 4.16 16.73 -6.47
C THR A 17 3.21 17.08 -7.62
N ARG A 18 3.61 16.79 -8.86
CA ARG A 18 2.76 17.00 -10.04
C ARG A 18 1.48 16.17 -9.99
N ARG A 19 1.56 14.90 -9.59
CA ARG A 19 0.38 14.02 -9.47
C ARG A 19 -0.59 14.51 -8.39
N LEU A 20 -0.07 14.92 -7.23
CA LEU A 20 -0.88 15.51 -6.15
C LEU A 20 -1.59 16.80 -6.58
N ALA A 21 -0.90 17.65 -7.35
CA ALA A 21 -1.47 18.90 -7.84
C ALA A 21 -2.67 18.72 -8.79
N ARG A 22 -2.84 17.55 -9.41
CA ARG A 22 -3.98 17.28 -10.31
C ARG A 22 -5.34 17.30 -9.60
N THR A 23 -5.35 17.08 -8.30
CA THR A 23 -6.57 17.03 -7.47
C THR A 23 -6.54 18.10 -6.39
N ASP A 24 -5.75 19.16 -6.58
CA ASP A 24 -5.48 20.19 -5.57
C ASP A 24 -4.98 19.61 -4.24
N GLY A 25 -4.30 18.46 -4.28
CA GLY A 25 -3.85 17.74 -3.10
C GLY A 25 -4.98 17.11 -2.28
N LEU A 26 -6.18 16.95 -2.85
CA LEU A 26 -7.32 16.32 -2.19
C LEU A 26 -7.41 14.82 -2.50
N CYS A 27 -7.96 14.09 -1.53
CA CYS A 27 -8.27 12.67 -1.65
C CYS A 27 -9.50 12.47 -2.55
N GLU A 28 -9.31 11.82 -3.69
CA GLU A 28 -10.39 11.59 -4.69
C GLU A 28 -11.51 10.72 -4.14
N ARG A 29 -11.19 9.77 -3.25
CA ARG A 29 -12.19 8.90 -2.61
C ARG A 29 -13.04 9.64 -1.59
N CYS A 30 -12.46 10.61 -0.89
CA CYS A 30 -13.17 11.44 0.07
C CYS A 30 -14.05 12.45 -0.68
N ASP A 31 -13.53 13.05 -1.75
CA ASP A 31 -14.26 14.00 -2.59
C ASP A 31 -15.51 13.36 -3.21
N GLY A 32 -15.40 12.15 -3.75
CA GLY A 32 -16.55 11.37 -4.24
C GLY A 32 -17.58 10.99 -3.16
N LYS A 33 -17.22 11.10 -1.87
CA LYS A 33 -18.11 10.93 -0.71
C LYS A 33 -18.61 12.27 -0.14
N GLY A 34 -18.31 13.40 -0.80
CA GLY A 34 -18.63 14.75 -0.33
C GLY A 34 -17.80 15.22 0.87
N ARG A 35 -16.59 14.67 1.06
CA ARG A 35 -15.69 14.98 2.18
C ARG A 35 -14.41 15.61 1.66
N VAL A 36 -14.02 16.76 2.21
CA VAL A 36 -12.74 17.40 1.88
C VAL A 36 -11.66 16.83 2.82
N THR A 37 -10.66 16.16 2.26
CA THR A 37 -9.53 15.60 3.02
C THR A 37 -8.28 15.65 2.16
N LEU A 38 -7.15 16.04 2.77
CA LEU A 38 -5.87 16.08 2.08
C LEU A 38 -5.40 14.66 1.72
N ALA A 39 -4.90 14.51 0.49
CA ALA A 39 -4.19 13.33 0.06
C ALA A 39 -2.75 13.36 0.62
N THR A 40 -2.32 12.21 1.12
CA THR A 40 -0.97 11.97 1.66
C THR A 40 -0.16 11.08 0.73
N VAL A 41 -0.84 10.28 -0.09
CA VAL A 41 -0.22 9.29 -0.96
C VAL A 41 -0.80 9.34 -2.37
N VAL A 42 0.07 9.03 -3.33
CA VAL A 42 -0.30 8.75 -4.72
C VAL A 42 -0.28 7.23 -4.86
N ASP A 43 -1.45 6.65 -5.10
CA ASP A 43 -1.72 5.22 -5.22
C ASP A 43 -1.90 4.82 -6.68
N HIS A 44 -1.53 3.59 -7.02
CA HIS A 44 -1.76 3.03 -8.35
C HIS A 44 -3.15 2.34 -8.37
N ILE A 45 -4.02 2.73 -9.31
CA ILE A 45 -5.39 2.19 -9.43
C ILE A 45 -5.32 0.68 -9.67
N VAL A 46 -4.54 0.27 -10.67
CA VAL A 46 -4.06 -1.11 -10.85
C VAL A 46 -2.66 -1.19 -10.28
N PRO A 47 -2.43 -2.02 -9.24
CA PRO A 47 -1.10 -2.13 -8.66
C PRO A 47 -0.06 -2.64 -9.65
N LEU A 48 1.17 -2.15 -9.50
CA LEU A 48 2.31 -2.64 -10.28
C LEU A 48 2.51 -4.17 -10.11
N ALA A 49 2.23 -4.70 -8.92
CA ALA A 49 2.29 -6.14 -8.63
C ALA A 49 1.26 -6.96 -9.43
N ASN A 50 0.15 -6.34 -9.82
CA ASN A 50 -0.91 -6.94 -10.63
C ASN A 50 -0.79 -6.54 -12.12
N GLY A 51 0.38 -6.04 -12.54
CA GLY A 51 0.65 -5.66 -13.93
C GLY A 51 0.24 -4.24 -14.33
N GLY A 52 -0.05 -3.37 -13.36
CA GLY A 52 -0.31 -1.95 -13.63
C GLY A 52 0.91 -1.18 -14.14
N THR A 53 0.67 -0.06 -14.82
CA THR A 53 1.69 0.86 -15.35
C THR A 53 1.98 1.99 -14.36
N ASP A 54 3.17 2.62 -14.42
CA ASP A 54 3.47 3.85 -13.68
C ASP A 54 3.08 5.11 -14.47
N GLU A 55 1.92 5.08 -15.11
CA GLU A 55 1.37 6.20 -15.87
C GLU A 55 0.43 7.04 -15.00
N ASP A 56 0.27 8.31 -15.34
CA ASP A 56 -0.55 9.21 -14.55
C ASP A 56 -2.03 8.81 -14.55
N ASP A 57 -2.50 8.23 -15.65
CA ASP A 57 -3.88 7.75 -15.77
C ASP A 57 -4.15 6.54 -14.87
N ASN A 58 -3.11 5.79 -14.48
CA ASN A 58 -3.20 4.70 -13.51
C ASN A 58 -2.92 5.17 -12.06
N THR A 59 -3.00 6.47 -11.77
CA THR A 59 -2.76 6.99 -10.42
C THR A 59 -3.94 7.73 -9.85
N ARG A 60 -4.10 7.63 -8.53
CA ARG A 60 -5.09 8.37 -7.74
C ARG A 60 -4.49 8.91 -6.45
N ASN A 61 -4.98 10.04 -5.98
CA ASN A 61 -4.54 10.68 -4.76
C ASN A 61 -5.46 10.28 -3.60
N LEU A 62 -4.88 9.72 -2.53
CA LEU A 62 -5.61 9.19 -1.39
C LEU A 62 -5.06 9.73 -0.07
N CYS A 63 -5.94 9.83 0.94
CA CYS A 63 -5.54 9.96 2.33
C CYS A 63 -5.18 8.58 2.92
N ASP A 64 -4.45 8.56 4.05
CA ASP A 64 -4.00 7.31 4.67
C ASP A 64 -5.14 6.31 4.96
N PRO A 65 -6.31 6.72 5.50
CA PRO A 65 -7.43 5.80 5.71
C PRO A 65 -7.93 5.16 4.42
N CYS A 66 -8.12 5.96 3.35
CA CYS A 66 -8.60 5.43 2.08
C CYS A 66 -7.55 4.57 1.38
N HIS A 67 -6.27 4.87 1.55
CA HIS A 67 -5.18 4.04 1.04
C HIS A 67 -5.13 2.67 1.74
N LEU A 68 -5.38 2.62 3.06
CA LEU A 68 -5.49 1.35 3.78
C LEU A 68 -6.69 0.52 3.31
N GLU A 69 -7.87 1.14 3.16
CA GLU A 69 -9.06 0.47 2.61
C GLU A 69 -8.78 -0.16 1.24
N VAL A 70 -8.20 0.64 0.34
CA VAL A 70 -7.77 0.21 -1.00
C VAL A 70 -6.79 -0.96 -0.93
N GLY A 71 -5.79 -0.89 -0.06
CA GLY A 71 -4.79 -1.95 0.07
C GLY A 71 -5.43 -3.26 0.51
N VAL A 72 -6.41 -3.21 1.41
CA VAL A 72 -7.19 -4.38 1.82
C VAL A 72 -8.03 -4.92 0.67
N GLU A 73 -8.69 -4.05 -0.11
CA GLU A 73 -9.48 -4.45 -1.27
C GLU A 73 -8.64 -5.12 -2.37
N GLN A 74 -7.44 -4.60 -2.63
CA GLN A 74 -6.58 -5.07 -3.74
C GLN A 74 -5.77 -6.32 -3.41
N PHE A 75 -5.26 -6.42 -2.18
CA PHE A 75 -4.32 -7.49 -1.81
C PHE A 75 -4.91 -8.47 -0.80
N GLY A 76 -6.02 -8.11 -0.15
CA GLY A 76 -6.45 -8.77 1.07
C GLY A 76 -5.45 -8.53 2.20
N HIS A 77 -5.92 -8.45 3.44
CA HIS A 77 -5.01 -8.72 4.55
C HIS A 77 -4.77 -10.23 4.59
N GLN A 78 -3.50 -10.65 4.62
CA GLN A 78 -3.20 -11.89 5.31
C GLN A 78 -3.60 -11.68 6.77
N VAL A 79 -4.69 -12.34 7.18
CA VAL A 79 -4.99 -12.51 8.61
C VAL A 79 -3.70 -12.96 9.25
N THR A 80 -3.25 -12.21 10.25
CA THR A 80 -2.06 -12.59 10.98
C THR A 80 -2.36 -13.93 11.61
N ARG A 81 -1.61 -14.96 11.20
CA ARG A 81 -1.51 -16.24 11.92
C ARG A 81 -1.60 -15.93 13.42
N GLU A 82 -2.55 -16.55 14.11
CA GLU A 82 -2.96 -16.18 15.47
C GLU A 82 -1.73 -15.92 16.35
N GLY A 83 -1.47 -14.65 16.73
CA GLY A 83 -0.35 -14.25 17.59
C GLY A 83 0.70 -13.34 16.93
N ARG A 84 0.53 -12.02 17.07
CA ARG A 84 1.54 -10.98 16.79
C ARG A 84 2.38 -10.63 18.03
N GLY A 85 2.82 -11.64 18.78
CA GLY A 85 3.62 -11.42 20.00
C GLY A 85 4.96 -12.15 19.92
N VAL A 86 5.94 -11.65 20.67
CA VAL A 86 7.19 -12.36 20.96
C VAL A 86 7.17 -12.72 22.45
N GLY A 87 7.35 -13.99 22.77
CA GLY A 87 7.39 -14.46 24.16
C GLY A 87 8.68 -14.02 24.88
N ARG A 88 8.73 -14.19 26.21
CA ARG A 88 9.95 -13.88 27.01
C ARG A 88 11.19 -14.67 26.57
N ASN A 89 11.01 -15.79 25.87
CA ASN A 89 12.07 -16.60 25.27
C ASN A 89 12.51 -16.12 23.87
N GLY A 90 11.99 -14.99 23.39
CA GLY A 90 12.33 -14.43 22.08
C GLY A 90 11.65 -15.13 20.89
N ARG A 91 10.78 -16.12 21.13
CA ARG A 91 10.09 -16.85 20.05
C ARG A 91 8.75 -16.21 19.71
N PRO A 92 8.29 -16.28 18.44
CA PRO A 92 6.93 -15.90 18.09
C PRO A 92 5.91 -16.65 18.93
N THR A 93 4.88 -15.94 19.40
CA THR A 93 3.78 -16.49 20.21
C THR A 93 2.83 -17.36 19.38
N SER A 94 2.76 -17.12 18.07
CA SER A 94 1.90 -17.91 17.18
C SER A 94 2.40 -19.35 17.06
N PRO A 95 1.57 -20.36 17.39
CA PRO A 95 1.94 -21.78 17.27
C PRO A 95 2.31 -22.15 15.84
N ASP A 96 1.58 -21.59 14.88
CA ASP A 96 1.77 -21.89 13.46
C ASP A 96 2.93 -21.12 12.83
N HIS A 97 3.69 -20.33 13.59
CA HIS A 97 4.84 -19.59 13.04
C HIS A 97 5.89 -20.58 12.50
N PRO A 98 6.49 -20.38 11.30
CA PRO A 98 7.50 -21.28 10.74
C PRO A 98 8.63 -21.66 11.70
N TRP A 99 9.14 -20.70 12.47
CA TRP A 99 10.13 -20.95 13.53
C TRP A 99 9.66 -21.94 14.62
N ASN A 100 8.36 -22.05 14.89
CA ASN A 100 7.76 -22.97 15.87
C ASN A 100 7.34 -24.33 15.29
N GLN A 101 7.39 -24.50 13.96
CA GLN A 101 7.09 -25.78 13.33
C GLN A 101 8.34 -26.67 13.31
N PRO A 102 8.21 -28.00 13.48
CA PRO A 102 9.32 -28.91 13.28
C PRO A 102 9.84 -28.78 11.84
N HIS A 103 11.16 -28.84 11.68
CA HIS A 103 11.77 -28.85 10.34
C HIS A 103 11.20 -30.06 9.59
N ARG A 104 10.60 -29.81 8.41
CA ARG A 104 10.16 -30.91 7.54
C ARG A 104 11.42 -31.60 7.04
N THR A 105 11.66 -32.83 7.53
CA THR A 105 12.62 -33.79 6.98
C THR A 105 12.19 -34.25 5.60
#